data_AF-U5CV04-F1
#
_entry.id   AF-U5CV04-F1
#
_cell.length_a   1.000
_cell.length_b   1.000
_cell.length_c   1.000
_cell.angle_alpha   90.00
_cell.angle_beta   90.00
_cell.angle_gamma   90.00
#
_symmetry.space_group_name_H-M   'P 1'
#
loop_
_entity.id
_entity.type
_entity.pdbx_description
1 polymer ?
#
loop_
_entity_poly.entity_id
_entity_poly.type
_entity_poly.pdbx_seq_one_letter_code
_entity_poly.pdbx_strand_id
1 'polypeptide(L)'
;MAVIPYEPTDVVDEPWDANEMRKNIKDGDVEALMAAHAWYDETAIKEGEPYPSIKSAYKFIHHMVNKKGEVGAANIKACQSAIGFLNGAMGGTKIPDHDIQGVYNHLAKHLKDAGLEPPTLKRNTSMNNKEVRTIHLNAEIRAVQQGDAPQKKIVGYALKFNQPSNDLGFIEIIDRHALDNTDMSDVVALINHDPNLVLGRTTSGTLKLKVDDIGLYIEVMPTDTSYARDLIANMEAGNISQCSFAFVVADDGDDWKIDEETGIITRTILNIAKLYDVSIVTFPAYSQTEAVVAQRKAQNLKAEAEQRKNRERLKKKIEIELELM
;
A
#
# COMPACT_ATOMS: atom_id res chain seq x y z
N MET A 1 -3.29 11.31 -4.91
CA MET A 1 -2.15 11.01 -4.04
C MET A 1 -1.23 12.19 -4.20
N ALA A 2 -0.85 12.79 -3.08
CA ALA A 2 -0.02 14.00 -3.04
C ALA A 2 1.44 13.76 -3.48
N VAL A 3 1.85 12.51 -3.62
CA VAL A 3 3.19 12.10 -4.09
C VAL A 3 3.31 12.38 -5.57
N ILE A 4 4.34 13.14 -5.96
CA ILE A 4 4.62 13.45 -7.36
C ILE A 4 5.25 12.23 -8.02
N PRO A 5 4.72 11.75 -9.16
CA PRO A 5 5.33 10.65 -9.90
C PRO A 5 6.79 10.93 -10.24
N TYR A 6 7.64 9.91 -10.15
CA TYR A 6 9.02 10.02 -10.59
C TYR A 6 9.09 10.14 -12.11
N GLU A 7 9.93 11.07 -12.60
CA GLU A 7 10.30 11.19 -14.00
C GLU A 7 11.81 11.04 -14.17
N PRO A 8 12.29 10.22 -15.13
CA PRO A 8 13.72 10.07 -15.40
C PRO A 8 14.36 11.39 -15.80
N THR A 9 15.48 11.73 -15.16
CA THR A 9 16.27 12.94 -15.41
C THR A 9 17.75 12.64 -15.20
N ASP A 10 18.61 13.52 -15.70
CA ASP A 10 20.02 13.50 -15.32
C ASP A 10 20.18 13.72 -13.81
N VAL A 11 21.30 13.24 -13.27
CA VAL A 11 21.64 13.35 -11.84
C VAL A 11 22.99 14.04 -11.66
N VAL A 12 23.10 14.89 -10.65
CA VAL A 12 24.33 15.66 -10.36
C VAL A 12 24.71 15.60 -8.88
N ASP A 13 26.01 15.69 -8.61
CA ASP A 13 26.57 15.85 -7.26
C ASP A 13 27.12 17.27 -7.05
N GLU A 14 26.24 18.27 -7.11
CA GLU A 14 26.62 19.68 -6.98
C GLU A 14 26.34 20.25 -5.57
N PRO A 15 26.91 21.42 -5.22
CA PRO A 15 26.49 22.16 -4.03
C PRO A 15 24.98 22.41 -4.01
N TRP A 16 24.37 22.33 -2.83
CA TRP A 16 22.92 22.36 -2.69
C TRP A 16 22.45 23.43 -1.71
N ASP A 17 21.50 24.26 -2.15
CA ASP A 17 20.75 25.20 -1.32
C ASP A 17 19.26 25.16 -1.72
N ALA A 18 18.44 24.51 -0.89
CA ALA A 18 17.00 24.38 -1.13
C ALA A 18 16.26 25.73 -1.17
N ASN A 19 16.72 26.73 -0.41
CA ASN A 19 16.10 28.05 -0.40
C ASN A 19 16.39 28.80 -1.69
N GLU A 20 17.61 28.68 -2.22
CA GLU A 20 17.96 29.24 -3.52
C GLU A 20 17.13 28.61 -4.65
N MET A 21 17.07 27.27 -4.70
CA MET A 21 16.30 26.57 -5.73
C MET A 21 14.81 26.97 -5.67
N ARG A 22 14.24 27.03 -4.47
CA ARG A 22 12.85 27.44 -4.27
C ARG A 22 12.60 28.91 -4.62
N LYS A 23 13.58 29.79 -4.43
CA LYS A 23 13.49 31.20 -4.78
C LYS A 23 13.39 31.40 -6.29
N ASN A 24 14.02 30.52 -7.06
CA ASN A 24 14.05 30.59 -8.51
C ASN A 24 12.73 30.19 -9.18
N ILE A 25 11.90 29.39 -8.51
CA ILE A 25 10.54 29.07 -8.97
C ILE A 25 9.57 30.19 -8.56
N LYS A 26 8.54 30.48 -9.37
CA LYS A 26 7.48 31.46 -9.06
C LYS A 26 6.20 30.75 -8.60
N ASP A 27 5.38 31.43 -7.79
CA ASP A 27 4.00 30.96 -7.59
C ASP A 27 3.25 31.03 -8.92
N GLY A 28 2.37 30.07 -9.17
CA GLY A 28 1.64 29.88 -10.43
C GLY A 28 2.37 29.03 -11.47
N ASP A 29 3.67 28.80 -11.31
CA ASP A 29 4.46 27.92 -12.19
C ASP A 29 4.33 26.45 -11.74
N VAL A 30 3.14 25.89 -11.96
CA VAL A 30 2.78 24.53 -11.52
C VAL A 30 3.69 23.47 -12.16
N GLU A 31 4.11 23.69 -13.40
CA GLU A 31 4.99 22.76 -14.12
C GLU A 31 6.37 22.67 -13.46
N ALA A 32 7.02 23.81 -13.21
CA ALA A 32 8.30 23.83 -12.51
C ALA A 32 8.18 23.33 -11.06
N LEU A 33 7.05 23.60 -10.40
CA LEU A 33 6.77 23.12 -9.05
C LEU A 33 6.66 21.60 -8.99
N MET A 34 5.91 21.00 -9.90
CA MET A 34 5.79 19.55 -10.02
C MET A 34 7.12 18.91 -10.38
N ALA A 35 7.83 19.45 -11.38
CA ALA A 35 9.09 18.89 -11.85
C ALA A 35 10.23 18.94 -10.81
N ALA A 36 10.20 19.88 -9.86
CA ALA A 36 11.29 20.05 -8.90
C ALA A 36 11.09 19.38 -7.54
N HIS A 37 9.89 18.87 -7.24
CA HIS A 37 9.49 18.40 -5.91
C HIS A 37 8.97 16.96 -5.94
N ALA A 38 8.96 16.30 -4.77
CA ALA A 38 8.46 14.93 -4.65
C ALA A 38 7.04 14.84 -4.02
N TRP A 39 6.50 15.94 -3.50
CA TRP A 39 5.20 15.95 -2.82
C TRP A 39 4.53 17.33 -2.84
N TYR A 40 3.20 17.39 -2.87
CA TYR A 40 2.39 18.61 -2.73
C TYR A 40 1.21 18.45 -1.77
N ASP A 41 0.79 19.53 -1.12
CA ASP A 41 -0.38 19.53 -0.22
C ASP A 41 -1.69 19.63 -1.01
N GLU A 42 -2.43 18.53 -1.11
CA GLU A 42 -3.75 18.48 -1.77
C GLU A 42 -4.75 19.47 -1.17
N THR A 43 -4.62 19.85 0.12
CA THR A 43 -5.53 20.82 0.75
C THR A 43 -5.33 22.25 0.26
N ALA A 44 -4.22 22.52 -0.44
CA ALA A 44 -3.91 23.82 -1.04
C ALA A 44 -4.40 23.94 -2.50
N ILE A 45 -5.09 22.93 -3.03
CA ILE A 45 -5.69 22.99 -4.37
C ILE A 45 -6.93 23.89 -4.33
N LYS A 46 -6.97 24.88 -5.22
CA LYS A 46 -8.15 25.75 -5.38
C LYS A 46 -9.20 25.08 -6.25
N GLU A 47 -10.45 25.45 -6.06
CA GLU A 47 -11.57 24.97 -6.87
C GLU A 47 -11.31 25.19 -8.37
N GLY A 48 -11.38 24.10 -9.15
CA GLY A 48 -11.12 24.11 -10.59
C GLY A 48 -9.65 24.01 -11.01
N GLU A 49 -8.69 23.98 -10.08
CA GLU A 49 -7.26 23.75 -10.37
C GLU A 49 -6.90 22.26 -10.17
N PRO A 50 -6.03 21.68 -11.02
CA PRO A 50 -5.61 20.28 -10.86
C PRO A 50 -4.53 20.11 -9.77
N TYR A 51 -3.78 21.16 -9.44
CA TYR A 51 -2.66 21.15 -8.50
C TYR A 51 -2.56 22.50 -7.77
N PRO A 52 -1.86 22.57 -6.60
CA PRO A 52 -1.67 23.83 -5.91
C PRO A 52 -0.84 24.82 -6.74
N SER A 53 -1.28 26.08 -6.77
CA SER A 53 -0.56 27.17 -7.45
C SER A 53 0.48 27.88 -6.57
N ILE A 54 0.67 27.48 -5.31
CA ILE A 54 1.55 28.15 -4.34
C ILE A 54 2.76 27.29 -3.95
N LYS A 55 3.96 27.88 -3.91
CA LYS A 55 5.22 27.18 -3.60
C LYS A 55 5.29 26.57 -2.21
N SER A 56 4.57 27.14 -1.25
CA SER A 56 4.55 26.67 0.14
C SER A 56 3.90 25.28 0.29
N ALA A 57 3.01 24.91 -0.64
CA ALA A 57 2.32 23.63 -0.68
C ALA A 57 3.24 22.46 -1.11
N TYR A 58 4.33 22.75 -1.82
CA TYR A 58 5.25 21.72 -2.31
C TYR A 58 6.37 21.44 -1.29
N LYS A 59 6.82 20.19 -1.19
CA LYS A 59 7.86 19.74 -0.25
C LYS A 59 8.90 18.88 -0.98
N PHE A 60 10.09 18.78 -0.36
CA PHE A 60 11.21 17.99 -0.88
C PHE A 60 11.68 18.44 -2.27
N ILE A 61 12.01 19.72 -2.40
CA ILE A 61 12.71 20.20 -3.59
C ILE A 61 14.06 19.48 -3.69
N HIS A 62 14.38 18.95 -4.87
CA HIS A 62 15.61 18.18 -5.07
C HIS A 62 16.22 18.27 -6.46
N HIS A 63 15.60 19.03 -7.37
CA HIS A 63 16.19 19.37 -8.66
C HIS A 63 16.92 20.71 -8.62
N MET A 64 17.95 20.84 -9.46
CA MET A 64 18.59 22.12 -9.73
C MET A 64 17.61 23.02 -10.49
N VAL A 65 17.49 24.27 -10.05
CA VAL A 65 16.61 25.27 -10.69
C VAL A 65 17.44 26.51 -10.97
N ASN A 66 17.53 26.90 -12.24
CA ASN A 66 18.31 28.07 -12.61
C ASN A 66 17.53 29.38 -12.34
N LYS A 67 18.19 30.54 -12.47
CA LYS A 67 17.59 31.86 -12.18
C LYS A 67 16.37 32.23 -13.05
N LYS A 68 16.12 31.50 -14.15
CA LYS A 68 14.93 31.68 -15.00
C LYS A 68 13.74 30.84 -14.53
N GLY A 69 13.95 29.93 -13.58
CA GLY A 69 12.94 28.98 -13.11
C GLY A 69 12.96 27.64 -13.85
N GLU A 70 13.93 27.42 -14.74
CA GLU A 70 14.03 26.18 -15.51
C GLU A 70 14.59 25.06 -14.60
N VAL A 71 13.87 23.94 -14.54
CA VAL A 71 14.21 22.76 -13.74
C VAL A 71 15.15 21.84 -14.53
N GLY A 72 16.24 21.43 -13.89
CA GLY A 72 17.28 20.57 -14.49
C GLY A 72 17.46 19.26 -13.72
N ALA A 73 18.70 18.77 -13.68
CA ALA A 73 19.06 17.50 -13.06
C ALA A 73 18.68 17.39 -11.58
N ALA A 74 18.37 16.17 -11.13
CA ALA A 74 18.18 15.86 -9.72
C ALA A 74 19.52 15.91 -8.97
N ASN A 75 19.54 16.48 -7.77
CA ASN A 75 20.75 16.63 -6.96
C ASN A 75 20.82 15.53 -5.89
N ILE A 76 21.91 14.76 -5.92
CA ILE A 76 22.14 13.62 -5.02
C ILE A 76 22.09 14.02 -3.54
N LYS A 77 22.72 15.16 -3.18
CA LYS A 77 22.75 15.65 -1.80
C LYS A 77 21.36 16.05 -1.32
N ALA A 78 20.54 16.60 -2.22
CA ALA A 78 19.16 16.95 -1.93
C ALA A 78 18.30 15.71 -1.65
N CYS A 79 18.41 14.68 -2.49
CA CYS A 79 17.71 13.41 -2.31
C CYS A 79 18.09 12.73 -0.99
N GLN A 80 19.38 12.64 -0.67
CA GLN A 80 19.86 12.07 0.59
C GLN A 80 19.34 12.86 1.81
N SER A 81 19.38 14.20 1.75
CA SER A 81 18.88 15.06 2.82
C SER A 81 17.37 14.89 3.01
N ALA A 82 16.63 14.79 1.92
CA ALA A 82 15.18 14.55 1.94
C ALA A 82 14.83 13.21 2.58
N ILE A 83 15.52 12.11 2.24
CA ILE A 83 15.37 10.81 2.91
C ILE A 83 15.74 10.92 4.40
N GLY A 84 16.75 11.71 4.74
CA GLY A 84 17.08 12.05 6.14
C GLY A 84 15.89 12.64 6.90
N PHE A 85 15.16 13.59 6.30
CA PHE A 85 13.95 14.17 6.89
C PHE A 85 12.82 13.15 7.04
N LEU A 86 12.62 12.26 6.06
CA LEU A 86 11.65 11.16 6.17
C LEU A 86 11.98 10.27 7.37
N ASN A 87 13.27 10.06 7.63
CA ASN A 87 13.82 9.32 8.77
C ASN A 87 13.90 10.10 10.09
N GLY A 88 13.33 11.30 10.17
CA GLY A 88 13.23 12.07 11.41
C GLY A 88 14.40 13.02 11.68
N ALA A 89 15.36 13.17 10.75
CA ALA A 89 16.40 14.20 10.90
C ALA A 89 15.76 15.58 11.01
N MET A 90 16.35 16.46 11.82
CA MET A 90 15.88 17.84 12.05
C MET A 90 14.39 17.96 12.44
N GLY A 91 13.88 17.00 13.24
CA GLY A 91 12.48 16.99 13.68
C GLY A 91 11.50 16.35 12.69
N GLY A 92 12.02 15.81 11.57
CA GLY A 92 11.26 15.03 10.61
C GLY A 92 10.36 15.83 9.68
N THR A 93 9.49 15.12 8.96
CA THR A 93 8.50 15.70 8.04
C THR A 93 7.09 15.71 8.65
N LYS A 94 6.27 16.64 8.17
CA LYS A 94 4.83 16.80 8.52
C LYS A 94 3.88 16.25 7.46
N ILE A 95 4.39 15.58 6.42
CA ILE A 95 3.50 14.93 5.44
C ILE A 95 2.74 13.76 6.08
N PRO A 96 1.57 13.38 5.54
CA PRO A 96 0.85 12.20 6.00
C PRO A 96 1.71 10.94 5.90
N ASP A 97 1.60 10.05 6.89
CA ASP A 97 2.44 8.85 6.93
C ASP A 97 2.27 7.94 5.70
N HIS A 98 1.06 7.90 5.12
CA HIS A 98 0.77 7.09 3.92
C HIS A 98 1.49 7.60 2.66
N ASP A 99 1.96 8.84 2.64
CA ASP A 99 2.71 9.40 1.52
C ASP A 99 4.24 9.20 1.66
N ILE A 100 4.73 8.91 2.88
CA ILE A 100 6.17 8.82 3.17
C ILE A 100 6.87 7.81 2.28
N GLN A 101 6.28 6.63 2.10
CA GLN A 101 6.87 5.58 1.25
C GLN A 101 6.93 6.04 -0.21
N GLY A 102 5.89 6.71 -0.72
CA GLY A 102 5.88 7.21 -2.09
C GLY A 102 6.95 8.27 -2.33
N VAL A 103 7.10 9.22 -1.39
CA VAL A 103 8.17 10.23 -1.44
C VAL A 103 9.55 9.57 -1.35
N TYR A 104 9.72 8.57 -0.48
CA TYR A 104 10.96 7.80 -0.40
C TYR A 104 11.27 7.10 -1.74
N ASN A 105 10.31 6.41 -2.34
CA ASN A 105 10.48 5.68 -3.60
C ASN A 105 10.87 6.63 -4.74
N HIS A 106 10.27 7.81 -4.79
CA HIS A 106 10.63 8.88 -5.74
C HIS A 106 12.11 9.27 -5.60
N LEU A 107 12.53 9.65 -4.38
CA LEU A 107 13.90 10.12 -4.13
C LEU A 107 14.95 9.01 -4.29
N ALA A 108 14.59 7.78 -3.90
CA ALA A 108 15.46 6.62 -4.00
C ALA A 108 15.75 6.24 -5.47
N LYS A 109 14.82 6.48 -6.40
CA LYS A 109 15.06 6.23 -7.84
C LYS A 109 16.17 7.13 -8.38
N HIS A 110 16.17 8.43 -8.07
CA HIS A 110 17.27 9.32 -8.48
C HIS A 110 18.63 8.89 -7.92
N LEU A 111 18.68 8.37 -6.69
CA LEU A 111 19.93 7.82 -6.14
C LEU A 111 20.39 6.57 -6.89
N LYS A 112 19.46 5.67 -7.24
CA LYS A 112 19.75 4.49 -8.04
C LYS A 112 20.20 4.85 -9.46
N ASP A 113 19.62 5.88 -10.07
CA ASP A 113 20.05 6.39 -11.38
C ASP A 113 21.49 6.92 -11.35
N ALA A 114 21.93 7.43 -10.19
CA ALA A 114 23.32 7.80 -9.94
C ALA A 114 24.25 6.61 -9.61
N GLY A 115 23.74 5.38 -9.61
CA GLY A 115 24.48 4.18 -9.19
C GLY A 115 24.74 4.10 -7.69
N LEU A 116 23.95 4.82 -6.88
CA LEU A 116 24.08 4.85 -5.43
C LEU A 116 22.99 4.00 -4.76
N GLU A 117 23.37 3.31 -3.70
CA GLU A 117 22.41 2.65 -2.81
C GLU A 117 21.70 3.69 -1.93
N PRO A 118 20.35 3.78 -1.97
CA PRO A 118 19.62 4.74 -1.18
C PRO A 118 19.68 4.39 0.33
N PRO A 119 19.78 5.39 1.23
CA PRO A 119 19.67 5.15 2.66
C PRO A 119 18.35 4.48 3.01
N THR A 120 18.37 3.47 3.88
CA THR A 120 17.15 2.76 4.27
C THR A 120 16.14 3.69 4.95
N LEU A 121 14.87 3.55 4.59
CA LEU A 121 13.77 4.19 5.30
C LEU A 121 13.59 3.48 6.65
N LYS A 122 13.89 4.17 7.74
CA LYS A 122 13.86 3.68 9.14
C LYS A 122 12.49 3.81 9.79
N ARG A 123 11.62 4.65 9.22
CA ARG A 123 10.29 4.90 9.79
C ARG A 123 9.42 3.67 9.55
N ASN A 124 8.81 3.17 10.61
CA ASN A 124 8.08 1.90 10.65
C ASN A 124 6.79 1.98 9.80
N THR A 125 6.92 1.94 8.47
CA THR A 125 5.80 1.86 7.50
C THR A 125 4.97 0.60 7.67
N SER A 126 5.50 -0.38 8.39
CA SER A 126 4.84 -1.60 8.87
C SER A 126 3.48 -1.37 9.54
N MET A 127 3.25 -0.26 10.26
CA MET A 127 1.97 -0.02 10.96
C MET A 127 0.94 0.78 10.15
N ASN A 128 1.34 1.59 9.18
CA ASN A 128 0.41 2.43 8.39
C ASN A 128 0.11 1.87 6.98
N ASN A 129 0.89 0.88 6.52
CA ASN A 129 0.58 0.07 5.34
C ASN A 129 0.09 -1.33 5.73
N LYS A 130 -0.31 -1.52 7.00
CA LYS A 130 -0.96 -2.76 7.43
C LYS A 130 -2.33 -2.81 6.76
N GLU A 131 -2.46 -3.73 5.82
CA GLU A 131 -3.70 -4.04 5.14
C GLU A 131 -4.37 -5.21 5.85
N VAL A 132 -5.65 -5.06 6.17
CA VAL A 132 -6.49 -6.15 6.68
C VAL A 132 -7.36 -6.63 5.52
N ARG A 133 -7.44 -7.95 5.34
CA ARG A 133 -8.30 -8.58 4.33
C ARG A 133 -9.11 -9.70 4.94
N THR A 134 -10.42 -9.60 4.75
CA THR A 134 -11.30 -10.75 4.96
C THR A 134 -11.64 -11.37 3.63
N ILE A 135 -11.29 -12.64 3.48
CA ILE A 135 -11.79 -13.48 2.41
C ILE A 135 -12.81 -14.43 3.04
N HIS A 136 -13.92 -14.71 2.37
CA HIS A 136 -14.90 -15.68 2.85
C HIS A 136 -14.33 -17.09 2.73
N LEU A 137 -13.44 -17.44 3.66
CA LEU A 137 -12.84 -18.76 3.80
C LEU A 137 -13.33 -19.36 5.11
N ASN A 138 -13.80 -20.61 5.02
CA ASN A 138 -14.33 -21.31 6.17
C ASN A 138 -13.17 -21.87 7.00
N ALA A 139 -13.08 -21.44 8.26
CA ALA A 139 -12.35 -22.10 9.32
C ALA A 139 -13.28 -23.12 9.99
N GLU A 140 -12.73 -24.28 10.33
CA GLU A 140 -13.46 -25.42 10.87
C GLU A 140 -12.75 -25.95 12.12
N ILE A 141 -13.53 -26.55 13.01
CA ILE A 141 -13.01 -27.26 14.17
C ILE A 141 -12.67 -28.70 13.79
N ARG A 142 -11.47 -29.15 14.14
CA ARG A 142 -11.08 -30.57 14.06
C ARG A 142 -10.63 -31.09 15.41
N ALA A 143 -11.07 -32.30 15.75
CA ALA A 143 -10.57 -33.00 16.93
C ALA A 143 -9.21 -33.64 16.63
N VAL A 144 -8.29 -33.57 17.59
CA VAL A 144 -6.99 -34.24 17.56
C VAL A 144 -6.82 -35.03 18.85
N GLN A 145 -6.33 -36.27 18.74
CA GLN A 145 -5.89 -37.03 19.91
C GLN A 145 -4.48 -36.58 20.29
N GLN A 146 -4.33 -36.04 21.50
CA GLN A 146 -3.03 -35.72 22.08
C GLN A 146 -3.02 -36.22 23.53
N GLY A 147 -2.44 -37.41 23.75
CA GLY A 147 -2.56 -38.12 25.03
C GLY A 147 -3.97 -38.67 25.27
N ASP A 148 -4.41 -38.72 26.53
CA ASP A 148 -5.70 -39.28 26.95
C ASP A 148 -6.90 -38.30 26.83
N ALA A 149 -6.67 -37.06 26.39
CA ALA A 149 -7.72 -36.04 26.25
C ALA A 149 -7.85 -35.57 24.79
N PRO A 150 -9.08 -35.49 24.23
CA PRO A 150 -9.29 -34.89 22.92
C PRO A 150 -9.09 -33.38 23.00
N GLN A 151 -8.13 -32.85 22.23
CA GLN A 151 -7.94 -31.41 22.08
C GLN A 151 -8.52 -30.96 20.73
N LYS A 152 -9.26 -29.84 20.74
CA LYS A 152 -9.81 -29.25 19.52
C LYS A 152 -8.79 -28.29 18.93
N LYS A 153 -8.57 -28.39 17.62
CA LYS A 153 -7.81 -27.41 16.84
C LYS A 153 -8.72 -26.68 15.87
N ILE A 154 -8.39 -25.44 15.58
CA ILE A 154 -9.02 -24.66 14.52
C ILE A 154 -8.14 -24.81 13.29
N VAL A 155 -8.74 -25.15 12.15
CA VAL A 155 -8.01 -25.25 10.88
C VAL A 155 -8.76 -24.56 9.76
N GLY A 156 -8.04 -24.15 8.72
CA GLY A 156 -8.65 -23.53 7.55
C GLY A 156 -7.60 -22.92 6.65
N TYR A 157 -8.06 -22.21 5.62
CA TYR A 157 -7.19 -21.36 4.80
C TYR A 157 -7.39 -19.91 5.23
N ALA A 158 -6.31 -19.22 5.58
CA ALA A 158 -6.34 -17.78 5.88
C ALA A 158 -6.41 -16.94 4.60
N LEU A 159 -5.81 -17.43 3.51
CA LEU A 159 -5.91 -16.88 2.16
C LEU A 159 -5.86 -17.99 1.12
N LYS A 160 -6.40 -17.73 -0.08
CA LYS A 160 -6.31 -18.63 -1.24
C LYS A 160 -5.73 -17.90 -2.45
N PHE A 161 -4.94 -18.62 -3.23
CA PHE A 161 -4.30 -18.07 -4.43
C PHE A 161 -5.22 -18.08 -5.64
N ASN A 162 -5.01 -17.12 -6.55
CA ASN A 162 -5.69 -17.01 -7.85
C ASN A 162 -7.23 -17.01 -7.76
N GLN A 163 -7.78 -16.59 -6.62
CA GLN A 163 -9.22 -16.42 -6.44
C GLN A 163 -9.52 -14.92 -6.36
N PRO A 164 -10.53 -14.42 -7.10
CA PRO A 164 -10.97 -13.04 -6.97
C PRO A 164 -11.58 -12.84 -5.58
N SER A 165 -11.27 -11.70 -4.96
CA SER A 165 -11.97 -11.23 -3.77
C SER A 165 -13.41 -10.86 -4.10
N ASN A 166 -14.20 -10.58 -3.05
CA ASN A 166 -15.42 -9.78 -3.24
C ASN A 166 -15.06 -8.39 -3.79
N ASP A 167 -16.05 -7.68 -4.32
CA ASP A 167 -15.84 -6.30 -4.78
C ASP A 167 -15.53 -5.37 -3.59
N LEU A 168 -14.30 -4.84 -3.56
CA LEU A 168 -13.81 -3.88 -2.57
C LEU A 168 -13.84 -2.43 -3.10
N GLY A 169 -14.48 -2.19 -4.24
CA GLY A 169 -14.26 -1.05 -5.14
C GLY A 169 -13.23 -1.35 -6.25
N PHE A 170 -12.56 -2.49 -6.11
CA PHE A 170 -11.69 -3.20 -7.05
C PHE A 170 -11.72 -4.70 -6.69
N ILE A 171 -11.28 -5.55 -7.61
CA ILE A 171 -11.10 -6.99 -7.39
C ILE A 171 -9.65 -7.25 -7.03
N GLU A 172 -9.41 -7.93 -5.91
CA GLU A 172 -8.08 -8.33 -5.49
C GLU A 172 -7.84 -9.81 -5.81
N ILE A 173 -6.65 -10.14 -6.31
CA ILE A 173 -6.20 -11.51 -6.57
C ILE A 173 -4.83 -11.66 -5.92
N ILE A 174 -4.61 -12.74 -5.18
CA ILE A 174 -3.30 -13.06 -4.60
C ILE A 174 -2.60 -14.06 -5.52
N ASP A 175 -1.44 -13.69 -6.04
CA ASP A 175 -0.63 -14.57 -6.89
C ASP A 175 -0.14 -15.79 -6.09
N ARG A 176 0.02 -16.93 -6.77
CA ARG A 176 0.52 -18.17 -6.13
C ARG A 176 1.91 -18.05 -5.51
N HIS A 177 2.71 -17.11 -6.01
CA HIS A 177 4.07 -16.83 -5.53
C HIS A 177 4.12 -15.68 -4.52
N ALA A 178 2.95 -15.12 -4.15
CA ALA A 178 2.89 -13.95 -3.27
C ALA A 178 3.44 -14.19 -1.87
N LEU A 179 3.57 -15.46 -1.44
CA LEU A 179 4.10 -15.84 -0.15
C LEU A 179 5.57 -16.29 -0.17
N ASP A 180 6.22 -16.37 -1.33
CA ASP A 180 7.56 -16.97 -1.48
C ASP A 180 8.63 -16.26 -0.64
N ASN A 181 8.47 -14.95 -0.42
CA ASN A 181 9.42 -14.12 0.33
C ASN A 181 8.79 -13.47 1.58
N THR A 182 7.63 -13.94 2.03
CA THR A 182 6.90 -13.30 3.14
C THR A 182 7.54 -13.59 4.49
N ASP A 183 7.74 -12.55 5.30
CA ASP A 183 8.05 -12.70 6.72
C ASP A 183 6.83 -13.25 7.48
N MET A 184 6.90 -14.54 7.83
CA MET A 184 5.94 -15.26 8.69
C MET A 184 6.61 -15.74 9.99
N SER A 185 7.75 -15.17 10.37
CA SER A 185 8.51 -15.60 11.56
C SER A 185 7.73 -15.42 12.86
N ASP A 186 6.88 -14.39 12.90
CA ASP A 186 6.09 -14.02 14.07
C ASP A 186 4.67 -13.60 13.68
N VAL A 187 3.78 -14.59 13.61
CA VAL A 187 2.37 -14.42 13.26
C VAL A 187 1.51 -14.83 14.45
N VAL A 188 0.49 -14.02 14.74
CA VAL A 188 -0.45 -14.25 15.84
C VAL A 188 -1.80 -14.71 15.28
N ALA A 189 -2.40 -15.73 15.87
CA ALA A 189 -3.79 -16.09 15.65
C ALA A 189 -4.67 -15.32 16.63
N LEU A 190 -5.62 -14.52 16.14
CA LEU A 190 -6.47 -13.64 16.96
C LEU A 190 -7.97 -13.90 16.72
N ILE A 191 -8.81 -13.27 17.55
CA ILE A 191 -10.24 -13.08 17.27
C ILE A 191 -10.43 -11.63 16.83
N ASN A 192 -11.10 -11.38 15.71
CA ASN A 192 -11.46 -10.04 15.23
C ASN A 192 -10.27 -9.05 15.15
N HIS A 193 -9.06 -9.53 14.86
CA HIS A 193 -7.82 -8.73 14.88
C HIS A 193 -7.54 -8.01 16.21
N ASP A 194 -8.19 -8.40 17.31
CA ASP A 194 -8.00 -7.81 18.64
C ASP A 194 -6.77 -8.44 19.31
N PRO A 195 -5.69 -7.67 19.56
CA PRO A 195 -4.48 -8.19 20.19
C PRO A 195 -4.69 -8.69 21.63
N ASN A 196 -5.85 -8.40 22.25
CA ASN A 196 -6.21 -8.92 23.57
C ASN A 196 -6.81 -10.33 23.51
N LEU A 197 -7.24 -10.81 22.34
CA LEU A 197 -7.95 -12.08 22.16
C LEU A 197 -7.08 -13.09 21.37
N VAL A 198 -5.97 -13.50 21.99
CA VAL A 198 -4.95 -14.36 21.36
C VAL A 198 -5.36 -15.84 21.41
N LEU A 199 -5.40 -16.49 20.24
CA LEU A 199 -5.64 -17.93 20.13
C LEU A 199 -4.33 -18.73 20.04
N GLY A 200 -3.30 -18.19 19.39
CA GLY A 200 -2.03 -18.89 19.21
C GLY A 200 -0.98 -18.02 18.53
N ARG A 201 0.25 -18.53 18.44
CA ARG A 201 1.36 -17.80 17.81
C ARG A 201 2.38 -18.77 17.22
N THR A 202 3.03 -18.37 16.12
CA THR A 202 4.06 -19.20 15.48
C THR A 202 5.26 -19.43 16.40
N THR A 203 5.70 -18.39 17.10
CA THR A 203 6.85 -18.44 18.02
C THR A 203 6.63 -19.32 19.24
N SER A 204 5.38 -19.52 19.69
CA SER A 204 5.03 -20.46 20.75
C SER A 204 4.67 -21.86 20.24
N GLY A 205 4.64 -22.08 18.93
CA GLY A 205 4.28 -23.36 18.30
C GLY A 205 2.79 -23.73 18.37
N THR A 206 1.93 -22.83 18.86
CA THR A 206 0.48 -23.02 18.97
C THR A 206 -0.28 -22.57 17.72
N LEU A 207 0.38 -21.85 16.81
CA LEU A 207 -0.07 -21.63 15.43
C LEU A 207 0.95 -22.26 14.47
N LYS A 208 0.47 -23.08 13.54
CA LYS A 208 1.24 -23.59 12.42
C LYS A 208 0.70 -23.02 11.13
N LEU A 209 1.61 -22.61 10.26
CA LEU A 209 1.33 -22.09 8.94
C LEU A 209 1.94 -23.04 7.90
N LYS A 210 1.21 -23.32 6.84
CA LYS A 210 1.69 -24.11 5.71
C LYS A 210 1.19 -23.50 4.41
N VAL A 211 2.13 -23.15 3.53
CA VAL A 211 1.80 -22.76 2.15
C VAL A 211 1.67 -24.03 1.31
N ASP A 212 0.61 -24.11 0.50
CA ASP A 212 0.41 -25.16 -0.49
C ASP A 212 -0.21 -24.59 -1.78
N ASP A 213 -0.53 -25.46 -2.74
CA ASP A 213 -1.06 -25.04 -4.05
C ASP A 213 -2.43 -24.31 -3.96
N ILE A 214 -3.12 -24.41 -2.83
CA ILE A 214 -4.42 -23.75 -2.60
C ILE A 214 -4.21 -22.37 -1.98
N GLY A 215 -3.33 -22.24 -0.98
CA GLY A 215 -3.14 -21.00 -0.24
C GLY A 215 -2.34 -21.16 1.05
N LEU A 216 -2.64 -20.31 2.04
CA LEU A 216 -2.06 -20.40 3.37
C LEU A 216 -2.97 -21.20 4.30
N TYR A 217 -2.62 -22.45 4.52
CA TYR A 217 -3.27 -23.31 5.51
C TYR A 217 -2.80 -22.96 6.93
N ILE A 218 -3.74 -22.88 7.86
CA ILE A 218 -3.50 -22.60 9.27
C ILE A 218 -3.95 -23.77 10.15
N GLU A 219 -3.17 -24.05 11.20
CA GLU A 219 -3.59 -24.89 12.32
C GLU A 219 -3.36 -24.14 13.63
N VAL A 220 -4.42 -23.86 14.37
CA VAL A 220 -4.36 -23.20 15.68
C VAL A 220 -4.71 -24.21 16.76
N MET A 221 -3.83 -24.35 17.73
CA MET A 221 -4.07 -25.02 19.01
C MET A 221 -4.44 -23.94 20.02
N PRO A 222 -5.73 -23.59 20.17
CA PRO A 222 -6.15 -22.51 21.04
C PRO A 222 -5.75 -22.78 22.49
N THR A 223 -5.28 -21.74 23.18
CA THR A 223 -5.07 -21.77 24.62
C THR A 223 -6.40 -21.92 25.36
N ASP A 224 -6.39 -22.54 26.55
CA ASP A 224 -7.61 -22.83 27.34
C ASP A 224 -8.15 -21.59 28.09
N THR A 225 -8.48 -20.54 27.35
CA THR A 225 -9.08 -19.30 27.84
C THR A 225 -10.60 -19.34 27.70
N SER A 226 -11.32 -18.48 28.44
CA SER A 226 -12.79 -18.37 28.33
C SER A 226 -13.21 -18.01 26.90
N TYR A 227 -12.61 -16.97 26.33
CA TYR A 227 -12.94 -16.51 24.98
C TYR A 227 -12.63 -17.56 23.90
N ALA A 228 -11.61 -18.40 24.07
CA ALA A 228 -11.31 -19.47 23.12
C ALA A 228 -12.36 -20.58 23.18
N ARG A 229 -12.82 -20.96 24.37
CA ARG A 229 -13.92 -21.92 24.55
C ARG A 229 -15.22 -21.38 23.97
N ASP A 230 -15.53 -20.11 24.24
CA ASP A 230 -16.72 -19.43 23.70
C ASP A 230 -16.67 -19.34 22.17
N LEU A 231 -15.49 -19.05 21.59
CA LEU A 231 -15.29 -19.07 20.15
C LEU A 231 -15.55 -20.46 19.58
N ILE A 232 -14.95 -21.51 20.14
CA ILE A 232 -15.13 -22.89 19.67
C ILE A 232 -16.61 -23.28 19.71
N ALA A 233 -17.32 -22.96 20.80
CA ALA A 233 -18.75 -23.24 20.91
C ALA A 233 -19.56 -22.52 19.81
N ASN A 234 -19.23 -21.26 19.51
CA ASN A 234 -19.86 -20.53 18.40
C ASN A 234 -19.50 -21.10 17.03
N MET A 235 -18.28 -21.58 16.83
CA MET A 235 -17.88 -22.26 15.59
C MET A 235 -18.62 -23.58 15.39
N GLU A 236 -18.80 -24.37 16.45
CA GLU A 236 -19.56 -25.61 16.43
C GLU A 236 -21.06 -25.37 16.15
N ALA A 237 -21.61 -24.27 16.66
CA ALA A 237 -22.96 -23.85 16.35
C ALA A 237 -23.11 -23.27 14.92
N GLY A 238 -22.00 -23.02 14.22
CA GLY A 238 -22.00 -22.37 12.91
C GLY A 238 -22.23 -20.86 12.93
N ASN A 239 -22.19 -20.23 14.11
CA ASN A 239 -22.35 -18.78 14.27
C ASN A 239 -21.12 -18.01 13.78
N ILE A 240 -19.93 -18.62 13.85
CA ILE A 240 -18.66 -18.03 13.44
C ILE A 240 -17.90 -19.06 12.62
N SER A 241 -17.48 -18.71 11.42
CA SER A 241 -16.72 -19.64 10.57
C SER A 241 -15.72 -18.95 9.64
N GLN A 242 -15.60 -17.62 9.69
CA GLN A 242 -14.81 -16.88 8.70
C GLN A 242 -13.39 -16.62 9.19
N CYS A 243 -12.46 -16.50 8.24
CA CYS A 243 -11.07 -16.16 8.49
C CYS A 243 -10.68 -14.86 7.78
N SER A 244 -9.78 -14.11 8.41
CA SER A 244 -9.22 -12.86 7.92
C SER A 244 -7.72 -12.86 8.19
N PHE A 245 -6.97 -12.01 7.51
CA PHE A 245 -5.53 -11.90 7.70
C PHE A 245 -5.07 -10.47 7.50
N ALA A 246 -4.01 -10.11 8.20
CA ALA A 246 -3.45 -8.78 8.12
C ALA A 246 -1.97 -8.82 7.72
N PHE A 247 -1.62 -8.03 6.71
CA PHE A 247 -0.34 -8.11 6.04
C PHE A 247 0.12 -6.74 5.53
N VAL A 248 1.32 -6.69 4.98
CA VAL A 248 1.80 -5.56 4.19
C VAL A 248 2.40 -6.08 2.89
N VAL A 249 2.12 -5.38 1.80
CA VAL A 249 2.67 -5.68 0.48
C VAL A 249 4.10 -5.15 0.37
N ALA A 250 4.99 -5.87 -0.31
CA ALA A 250 6.33 -5.38 -0.59
C ALA A 250 6.32 -4.16 -1.52
N ASP A 251 7.42 -3.41 -1.55
CA ASP A 251 7.61 -2.38 -2.59
C ASP A 251 7.54 -3.05 -3.97
N ASP A 252 6.77 -2.46 -4.89
CA ASP A 252 6.44 -3.01 -6.21
C ASP A 252 5.85 -4.44 -6.16
N GLY A 253 5.29 -4.83 -5.00
CA GLY A 253 4.69 -6.14 -4.74
C GLY A 253 3.22 -6.23 -5.17
N ASP A 254 2.69 -5.24 -5.90
CA ASP A 254 1.38 -5.28 -6.51
C ASP A 254 1.36 -4.76 -7.96
N ASP A 255 0.44 -5.30 -8.74
CA ASP A 255 0.14 -4.87 -10.11
C ASP A 255 -1.32 -4.43 -10.20
N TRP A 256 -1.56 -3.29 -10.83
CA TRP A 256 -2.88 -2.69 -10.94
C TRP A 256 -3.28 -2.55 -12.40
N LYS A 257 -4.43 -3.11 -12.75
CA LYS A 257 -4.99 -3.04 -14.11
C LYS A 257 -6.40 -2.51 -14.06
N ILE A 258 -6.75 -1.68 -15.05
CA ILE A 258 -8.11 -1.28 -15.32
C ILE A 258 -8.54 -1.88 -16.64
N ASP A 259 -9.67 -2.58 -16.63
CA ASP A 259 -10.37 -2.94 -17.84
C ASP A 259 -11.03 -1.67 -18.38
N GLU A 260 -10.54 -1.18 -19.53
CA GLU A 260 -11.03 0.06 -20.11
C GLU A 260 -12.46 -0.06 -20.62
N GLU A 261 -12.95 -1.25 -20.95
CA GLU A 261 -14.30 -1.44 -21.45
C GLU A 261 -15.31 -1.45 -20.30
N THR A 262 -15.02 -2.26 -19.26
CA THR A 262 -15.93 -2.47 -18.13
C THR A 262 -15.71 -1.51 -16.96
N GLY A 263 -14.55 -0.86 -16.89
CA GLY A 263 -14.15 -0.01 -15.77
C GLY A 263 -13.79 -0.77 -14.50
N ILE A 264 -13.73 -2.11 -14.58
CA ILE A 264 -13.34 -2.97 -13.46
C ILE A 264 -11.84 -2.81 -13.20
N ILE A 265 -11.49 -2.54 -11.95
CA ILE A 265 -10.09 -2.46 -11.51
C ILE A 265 -9.72 -3.78 -10.85
N THR A 266 -8.60 -4.34 -11.25
CA THR A 266 -8.00 -5.53 -10.65
C THR A 266 -6.65 -5.18 -10.05
N ARG A 267 -6.46 -5.52 -8.77
CA ARG A 267 -5.17 -5.52 -8.10
C ARG A 267 -4.68 -6.95 -7.94
N THR A 268 -3.50 -7.24 -8.45
CA THR A 268 -2.82 -8.52 -8.22
C THR A 268 -1.73 -8.32 -7.17
N ILE A 269 -1.82 -9.00 -6.03
CA ILE A 269 -0.76 -9.03 -5.02
C ILE A 269 0.29 -10.04 -5.48
N LEU A 270 1.47 -9.54 -5.84
CA LEU A 270 2.59 -10.32 -6.34
C LEU A 270 3.58 -10.72 -5.24
N ASN A 271 3.69 -9.91 -4.17
CA ASN A 271 4.60 -10.18 -3.07
C ASN A 271 4.10 -9.55 -1.76
N ILE A 272 3.77 -10.39 -0.79
CA ILE A 272 3.46 -9.97 0.58
C ILE A 272 4.79 -9.88 1.35
N ALA A 273 5.15 -8.70 1.83
CA ALA A 273 6.38 -8.52 2.60
C ALA A 273 6.30 -9.17 3.99
N LYS A 274 5.18 -9.00 4.70
CA LYS A 274 5.01 -9.54 6.05
C LYS A 274 3.55 -9.86 6.36
N LEU A 275 3.34 -11.00 7.02
CA LEU A 275 2.07 -11.38 7.62
C LEU A 275 2.13 -11.07 9.12
N TYR A 276 1.18 -10.29 9.65
CA TYR A 276 1.14 -9.95 11.07
C TYR A 276 0.27 -10.91 11.86
N ASP A 277 -0.94 -11.14 11.35
CA ASP A 277 -1.91 -11.96 12.05
C ASP A 277 -2.88 -12.66 11.09
N VAL A 278 -3.41 -13.77 11.58
CA VAL A 278 -4.56 -14.49 11.01
C VAL A 278 -5.65 -14.49 12.07
N SER A 279 -6.88 -14.16 11.69
CA SER A 279 -7.95 -13.91 12.64
C SER A 279 -9.19 -14.72 12.29
N ILE A 280 -9.82 -15.30 13.31
CA ILE A 280 -11.20 -15.78 13.19
C ILE A 280 -12.12 -14.59 13.43
N VAL A 281 -13.04 -14.34 12.50
CA VAL A 281 -13.83 -13.11 12.49
C VAL A 281 -15.33 -13.36 12.46
N THR A 282 -16.10 -12.52 13.17
CA THR A 282 -17.56 -12.58 13.19
C THR A 282 -18.19 -11.94 11.95
N PHE A 283 -17.56 -10.87 11.45
CA PHE A 283 -17.98 -10.16 10.26
C PHE A 283 -16.80 -10.09 9.29
N PRO A 284 -17.03 -10.15 7.97
CA PRO A 284 -16.06 -9.67 7.01
C PRO A 284 -15.70 -8.21 7.34
N ALA A 285 -14.43 -7.83 7.19
CA ALA A 285 -13.98 -6.47 7.42
C ALA A 285 -14.74 -5.48 6.50
N TYR A 286 -15.85 -4.96 7.00
CA TYR A 286 -16.54 -3.77 6.51
C TYR A 286 -16.07 -2.58 7.35
N SER A 287 -14.78 -2.28 7.29
CA SER A 287 -14.33 -0.94 7.64
C SER A 287 -13.74 -0.32 6.40
N GLN A 288 -14.49 0.61 5.81
CA GLN A 288 -14.04 1.47 4.71
C GLN A 288 -12.69 2.13 5.02
N THR A 289 -12.31 2.21 6.31
CA THR A 289 -11.08 2.77 6.89
C THR A 289 -9.81 1.94 6.66
N GLU A 290 -9.86 0.61 6.57
CA GLU A 290 -8.63 -0.21 6.45
C GLU A 290 -8.17 -0.43 5.00
N ALA A 291 -9.06 -0.22 4.02
CA ALA A 291 -8.75 -0.31 2.59
C ALA A 291 -8.59 1.07 1.91
N VAL A 292 -8.61 2.17 2.67
CA VAL A 292 -8.68 3.55 2.11
C VAL A 292 -7.56 3.81 1.10
N VAL A 293 -6.32 3.35 1.38
CA VAL A 293 -5.18 3.60 0.51
C VAL A 293 -5.35 2.89 -0.83
N ALA A 294 -5.71 1.60 -0.81
CA ALA A 294 -5.96 0.81 -2.01
C ALA A 294 -7.18 1.33 -2.79
N GLN A 295 -8.26 1.69 -2.09
CA GLN A 295 -9.45 2.29 -2.70
C GLN A 295 -9.15 3.64 -3.36
N ARG A 296 -8.33 4.49 -2.76
CA ARG A 296 -7.89 5.77 -3.36
C ARG A 296 -7.07 5.54 -4.62
N LYS A 297 -6.15 4.57 -4.62
CA LYS A 297 -5.39 4.20 -5.83
C LYS A 297 -6.34 3.73 -6.94
N ALA A 298 -7.33 2.91 -6.61
CA ALA A 298 -8.37 2.50 -7.54
C ALA A 298 -9.18 3.70 -8.09
N GLN A 299 -9.60 4.63 -7.24
CA GLN A 299 -10.34 5.83 -7.65
C GLN A 299 -9.54 6.70 -8.62
N ASN A 300 -8.24 6.90 -8.36
CA ASN A 300 -7.36 7.66 -9.25
C ASN A 300 -7.23 6.99 -10.63
N LEU A 301 -7.01 5.68 -10.68
CA LEU A 301 -6.95 4.93 -11.93
C LEU A 301 -8.24 5.04 -12.75
N LYS A 302 -9.40 4.99 -12.09
CA LYS A 302 -10.72 5.23 -12.71
C LYS A 302 -10.78 6.64 -13.31
N ALA A 303 -10.40 7.66 -12.56
CA ALA A 303 -10.42 9.05 -13.02
C ALA A 303 -9.46 9.28 -14.21
N GLU A 304 -8.25 8.73 -14.17
CA GLU A 304 -7.26 8.82 -15.26
C GLU A 304 -7.78 8.14 -16.55
N ALA A 305 -8.37 6.96 -16.43
CA ALA A 305 -8.96 6.25 -17.57
C ALA A 305 -10.12 7.04 -18.20
N GLU A 306 -10.97 7.67 -17.38
CA GLU A 306 -12.07 8.51 -17.85
C GLU A 306 -11.56 9.77 -18.55
N GLN A 307 -10.54 10.43 -18.01
CA GLN A 307 -9.90 11.57 -18.66
C GLN A 307 -9.27 11.19 -20.00
N ARG A 308 -8.62 10.03 -20.11
CA ARG A 308 -8.08 9.54 -21.38
C ARG A 308 -9.18 9.32 -22.42
N LYS A 309 -10.28 8.65 -22.04
CA LYS A 309 -11.44 8.46 -22.93
C LYS A 309 -12.03 9.79 -23.39
N ASN A 310 -12.17 10.76 -22.48
CA ASN A 310 -12.68 12.08 -22.83
C ASN A 310 -11.74 12.82 -23.80
N ARG A 311 -10.42 12.70 -23.61
CA ARG A 311 -9.43 13.28 -24.52
C ARG A 311 -9.48 12.66 -25.91
N GLU A 312 -9.66 11.34 -26.00
CA GLU A 312 -9.82 10.64 -27.29
C GLU A 312 -11.12 10.99 -28.00
N ARG A 313 -12.24 11.08 -27.27
CA ARG A 313 -13.52 11.55 -27.81
C ARG A 313 -13.41 12.97 -28.36
N LEU A 314 -12.73 13.86 -27.63
CA LEU A 314 -12.51 15.23 -28.06
C LEU A 314 -11.63 15.27 -29.32
N LYS A 315 -10.56 14.48 -29.38
CA LYS A 315 -9.71 14.36 -30.58
C LYS A 315 -10.51 13.90 -31.80
N LYS A 316 -11.29 12.82 -31.68
CA LYS A 316 -12.15 12.34 -32.78
C LYS A 316 -13.16 13.39 -33.23
N LYS A 317 -13.73 14.15 -32.29
CA LYS A 317 -14.68 15.22 -32.62
C LYS A 317 -14.00 16.35 -33.41
N ILE A 318 -12.80 16.77 -33.00
CA ILE A 318 -12.00 17.78 -33.71
C ILE A 318 -11.59 17.29 -35.10
N GLU A 319 -11.20 16.02 -35.22
CA GLU A 319 -10.81 15.40 -36.50
C GLU A 319 -11.98 15.39 -37.50
N ILE A 320 -13.18 15.01 -37.04
CA ILE A 320 -14.41 15.08 -37.84
C ILE A 320 -14.76 16.52 -38.24
N GLU A 321 -14.64 17.48 -37.32
CA GLU A 321 -14.89 18.91 -37.62
C GLU A 321 -13.90 19.45 -38.67
N LEU A 322 -12.63 19.01 -38.64
CA LEU A 322 -11.62 19.38 -39.62
C LEU A 322 -11.84 18.74 -41.00
N GLU A 323 -12.36 17.52 -41.06
CA GLU A 323 -12.72 16.86 -42.34
C GLU A 323 -13.96 17.49 -43.02
N LEU A 324 -14.78 18.22 -42.27
CA LEU A 324 -16.00 18.89 -42.76
C LEU A 324 -15.76 20.35 -43.21
N MET A 325 -14.54 20.87 -43.06
CA MET A 325 -14.11 22.22 -43.51
C MET A 325 -13.38 22.17 -44.85
#